data_AF-A0A1Q9D7X6-F1
#
_entry.id   AF-A0A1Q9D7X6-F1
#
_cell.length_a   1.000
_cell.length_b   1.000
_cell.length_c   1.000
_cell.angle_alpha   90.00
_cell.angle_beta   90.00
_cell.angle_gamma   90.00
#
_symmetry.space_group_name_H-M   'P 1'
#
loop_
_entity.id
_entity.type
_entity.pdbx_description
1 polymer ?
#
loop_
_entity_poly.entity_id
_entity_poly.type
_entity_poly.pdbx_seq_one_letter_code
_entity_poly.pdbx_strand_id
1 'polypeptide(L)'
;MGADSNEDQLDHLTGARCLASFWIVCGHFAPRLEESVFTPVRHRGNAAVNFFIILSGFITHWVYAKRLLSPKPGQVARFYVRRIGRVVLTTWFAMVLGLVVVVVQLRGRFPEFGHLLRCFLFLETWRDPIDWCPNGQTWTVAALLPSWLLYPLTCRLVFATAEHGGLLLLSVLAVMLWSTALAPMIWCFVRQGYWLSNVQGIWSYIWPPSQIGDFALGAVAAETARRFVASGSSVLGRFSRPAADVALLLVLLICFMVPSGGARQASTFSFFSIFSGANAETGQNRLLLCE
;
A
#
# COMPACT_ATOMS: atom_id res chain seq x y z
N MET A 1 -19.74 23.91 -16.46
CA MET A 1 -19.46 22.67 -17.22
C MET A 1 -18.56 23.08 -18.38
N GLY A 2 -17.25 22.89 -18.22
CA GLY A 2 -16.27 23.14 -19.28
C GLY A 2 -15.70 21.78 -19.70
N ALA A 3 -15.58 21.57 -21.00
CA ALA A 3 -15.01 20.38 -21.60
C ALA A 3 -13.55 20.20 -21.15
N ASP A 4 -13.33 19.39 -20.12
CA ASP A 4 -12.01 18.82 -19.83
C ASP A 4 -11.83 17.64 -20.81
N SER A 5 -10.83 17.74 -21.67
CA SER A 5 -10.49 16.79 -22.71
C SER A 5 -10.28 15.36 -22.17
N ASN A 6 -10.69 14.37 -22.95
CA ASN A 6 -10.41 12.94 -22.78
C ASN A 6 -8.91 12.57 -22.69
N GLU A 7 -7.99 13.54 -22.68
CA GLU A 7 -6.54 13.32 -22.70
C GLU A 7 -5.93 13.02 -21.33
N ASP A 8 -6.64 13.31 -20.22
CA ASP A 8 -6.13 13.09 -18.85
C ASP A 8 -6.56 11.76 -18.22
N GLN A 9 -7.42 10.97 -18.89
CA GLN A 9 -7.94 9.71 -18.35
C GLN A 9 -7.13 8.51 -18.87
N LEU A 10 -6.21 8.03 -18.05
CA LEU A 10 -5.46 6.80 -18.32
C LEU A 10 -6.34 5.59 -18.02
N ASP A 11 -7.22 5.22 -18.95
CA ASP A 11 -8.19 4.12 -18.77
C ASP A 11 -7.54 2.78 -18.41
N HIS A 12 -6.34 2.51 -18.92
CA HIS A 12 -5.53 1.34 -18.56
C HIS A 12 -5.14 1.31 -17.07
N LEU A 13 -4.92 2.47 -16.44
CA LEU A 13 -4.62 2.54 -15.00
C LEU A 13 -5.87 2.35 -14.15
N THR A 14 -7.05 2.74 -14.65
CA THR A 14 -8.32 2.40 -14.01
C THR A 14 -8.55 0.89 -14.04
N GLY A 15 -8.27 0.25 -15.18
CA GLY A 15 -8.26 -1.21 -15.30
C GLY A 15 -7.27 -1.88 -14.34
N ALA A 16 -6.03 -1.38 -14.26
CA ALA A 16 -5.01 -1.90 -13.35
C ALA A 16 -5.42 -1.78 -11.87
N ARG A 17 -6.10 -0.69 -11.49
CA ARG A 17 -6.68 -0.56 -10.14
C ARG A 17 -7.77 -1.57 -9.88
N CYS A 18 -8.69 -1.74 -10.82
CA CYS A 18 -9.76 -2.74 -10.71
C CYS A 18 -9.17 -4.14 -10.52
N LEU A 19 -8.15 -4.49 -11.32
CA LEU A 19 -7.45 -5.76 -11.22
C LEU A 19 -6.73 -5.92 -9.87
N ALA A 20 -6.04 -4.89 -9.38
CA ALA A 20 -5.38 -4.93 -8.08
C ALA A 20 -6.39 -5.09 -6.94
N SER A 21 -7.49 -4.34 -6.95
CA SER A 21 -8.57 -4.47 -5.96
C SER A 21 -9.23 -5.84 -6.02
N PHE A 22 -9.45 -6.39 -7.22
CA PHE A 22 -9.98 -7.73 -7.39
C PHE A 22 -9.03 -8.80 -6.86
N TRP A 23 -7.71 -8.67 -7.12
CA TRP A 23 -6.71 -9.56 -6.57
C TRP A 23 -6.71 -9.54 -5.04
N ILE A 24 -6.79 -8.35 -4.42
CA ILE A 24 -6.87 -8.22 -2.95
C ILE A 24 -8.12 -8.94 -2.41
N VAL A 25 -9.28 -8.74 -3.04
CA VAL A 25 -10.53 -9.42 -2.65
C VAL A 25 -10.40 -10.94 -2.78
N CYS A 26 -9.89 -11.43 -3.90
CA CYS A 26 -9.64 -12.86 -4.11
C CYS A 26 -8.63 -13.42 -3.09
N GLY A 27 -7.60 -12.64 -2.73
CA GLY A 27 -6.61 -13.01 -1.72
C GLY A 27 -7.23 -13.26 -0.34
N HIS A 28 -8.28 -12.50 0.00
CA HIS A 28 -8.96 -12.58 1.30
C HIS A 28 -10.15 -13.54 1.34
N PHE A 29 -10.96 -13.58 0.28
CA PHE A 29 -12.27 -14.26 0.31
C PHE A 29 -12.35 -15.50 -0.56
N ALA A 30 -11.39 -15.77 -1.44
CA ALA A 30 -11.43 -17.00 -2.23
C ALA A 30 -11.25 -18.22 -1.30
N PRO A 31 -12.13 -19.23 -1.38
CA PRO A 31 -12.04 -20.41 -0.53
C PRO A 31 -10.67 -21.08 -0.66
N ARG A 32 -10.21 -21.71 0.43
CA ARG A 32 -8.97 -22.49 0.46
C ARG A 32 -9.19 -23.78 -0.34
N LEU A 33 -9.16 -23.67 -1.66
CA LEU A 33 -9.08 -24.85 -2.53
C LEU A 33 -7.73 -25.54 -2.28
N GLU A 34 -7.72 -26.87 -2.37
CA GLU A 34 -6.49 -27.67 -2.38
C GLU A 34 -5.48 -27.13 -3.41
N GLU A 35 -4.18 -27.38 -3.22
CA GLU A 35 -3.07 -26.73 -3.95
C GLU A 35 -3.32 -26.60 -5.45
N SER A 36 -3.87 -25.46 -5.85
CA SER A 36 -4.18 -25.14 -7.24
C SER A 36 -3.06 -24.29 -7.83
N VAL A 37 -3.05 -24.17 -9.16
CA VAL A 37 -2.14 -23.28 -9.90
C VAL A 37 -2.25 -21.81 -9.44
N PHE A 38 -3.35 -21.43 -8.77
CA PHE A 38 -3.58 -20.09 -8.24
C PHE A 38 -3.09 -19.88 -6.80
N THR A 39 -2.59 -20.92 -6.13
CA THR A 39 -2.06 -20.84 -4.75
C THR A 39 -0.92 -19.83 -4.63
N PRO A 40 0.08 -19.78 -5.53
CA PRO A 40 1.14 -18.76 -5.48
C PRO A 40 0.61 -17.34 -5.65
N VAL A 41 -0.43 -17.15 -6.45
CA VAL A 41 -1.08 -15.84 -6.68
C VAL A 41 -1.77 -15.36 -5.42
N ARG A 42 -2.46 -16.26 -4.71
CA ARG A 42 -3.18 -15.94 -3.47
C ARG A 42 -2.24 -15.54 -2.34
N HIS A 43 -1.10 -16.22 -2.20
CA HIS A 43 -0.10 -15.91 -1.17
C HIS A 43 0.58 -14.55 -1.34
N ARG A 44 0.34 -13.87 -2.46
CA ARG A 44 0.96 -12.58 -2.81
C ARG A 44 0.01 -11.40 -2.72
N GLY A 45 -1.04 -11.50 -1.91
CA GLY A 45 -1.93 -10.37 -1.60
C GLY A 45 -1.15 -9.11 -1.20
N ASN A 46 -0.01 -9.26 -0.51
CA ASN A 46 0.86 -8.14 -0.13
C ASN A 46 1.42 -7.36 -1.33
N ALA A 47 1.79 -8.05 -2.41
CA ALA A 47 2.28 -7.39 -3.62
C ALA A 47 1.17 -6.56 -4.30
N ALA A 48 -0.05 -7.09 -4.33
CA ALA A 48 -1.21 -6.38 -4.89
C ALA A 48 -1.53 -5.10 -4.11
N VAL A 49 -1.41 -5.14 -2.77
CA VAL A 49 -1.62 -3.94 -1.94
C VAL A 49 -0.49 -2.91 -2.13
N ASN A 50 0.78 -3.32 -2.13
CA ASN A 50 1.89 -2.41 -2.39
C ASN A 50 1.74 -1.73 -3.76
N PHE A 51 1.39 -2.51 -4.79
CA PHE A 51 1.08 -1.97 -6.11
C PHE A 51 -0.09 -0.97 -6.07
N PHE A 52 -1.15 -1.28 -5.34
CA PHE A 52 -2.29 -0.36 -5.16
C PHE A 52 -1.89 0.96 -4.49
N ILE A 53 -0.98 0.93 -3.51
CA ILE A 53 -0.50 2.12 -2.80
C ILE A 53 0.37 2.99 -3.71
N ILE A 54 1.33 2.40 -4.42
CA ILE A 54 2.18 3.09 -5.41
C ILE A 54 1.30 3.69 -6.52
N LEU A 55 0.38 2.91 -7.09
CA LEU A 55 -0.54 3.36 -8.13
C LEU A 55 -1.46 4.48 -7.61
N SER A 56 -1.78 4.46 -6.32
CA SER A 56 -2.51 5.55 -5.69
C SER A 56 -1.71 6.83 -5.61
N GLY A 57 -0.41 6.76 -5.33
CA GLY A 57 0.53 7.88 -5.46
C GLY A 57 0.57 8.44 -6.87
N PHE A 58 0.79 7.54 -7.85
CA PHE A 58 0.88 7.87 -9.26
C PHE A 58 -0.34 8.63 -9.75
N ILE A 59 -1.54 8.10 -9.56
CA ILE A 59 -2.76 8.72 -10.08
C ILE A 59 -3.07 10.03 -9.33
N THR A 60 -2.73 10.12 -8.04
CA THR A 60 -2.87 11.40 -7.32
C THR A 60 -2.00 12.46 -7.98
N HIS A 61 -0.74 12.13 -8.25
CA HIS A 61 0.17 13.06 -8.88
C HIS A 61 -0.22 13.40 -10.31
N TRP A 62 -0.56 12.40 -11.12
CA TRP A 62 -0.99 12.60 -12.50
C TRP A 62 -2.14 13.61 -12.62
N VAL A 63 -3.20 13.42 -11.81
CA VAL A 63 -4.45 14.20 -11.89
C VAL A 63 -4.37 15.55 -11.17
N TYR A 64 -3.71 15.62 -10.00
CA TYR A 64 -3.81 16.78 -9.11
C TYR A 64 -2.57 17.69 -9.09
N ALA A 65 -1.42 17.21 -9.57
CA ALA A 65 -0.15 17.93 -9.54
C ALA A 65 -0.25 19.40 -10.01
N LYS A 66 -0.66 19.62 -11.26
CA LYS A 66 -0.80 20.96 -11.88
C LYS A 66 -1.71 21.87 -11.07
N ARG A 67 -2.80 21.31 -10.52
CA ARG A 67 -3.82 22.06 -9.77
C ARG A 67 -3.32 22.46 -8.38
N LEU A 68 -2.39 21.70 -7.78
CA LEU A 68 -1.89 21.95 -6.43
C LEU A 68 -0.59 22.76 -6.39
N LEU A 69 0.14 22.85 -7.51
CA LEU A 69 1.33 23.71 -7.62
C LEU A 69 1.01 25.21 -7.62
N SER A 70 -0.07 25.60 -8.30
CA SER A 70 -0.56 26.98 -8.32
C SER A 70 -2.02 27.00 -7.91
N PRO A 71 -2.32 26.73 -6.62
CA PRO A 71 -3.68 26.49 -6.17
C PRO A 71 -4.45 27.81 -6.16
N LYS A 72 -5.62 27.82 -6.82
CA LYS A 72 -6.61 28.88 -6.58
C LYS A 72 -7.15 28.76 -5.15
N PRO A 73 -7.63 29.85 -4.54
CA PRO A 73 -8.23 29.81 -3.20
C PRO A 73 -9.26 28.67 -3.07
N GLY A 74 -9.11 27.84 -2.04
CA GLY A 74 -10.00 26.72 -1.76
C GLY A 74 -9.79 25.44 -2.60
N GLN A 75 -8.85 25.40 -3.55
CA GLN A 75 -8.59 24.17 -4.32
C GLN A 75 -8.00 23.04 -3.47
N VAL A 76 -7.11 23.36 -2.53
CA VAL A 76 -6.53 22.38 -1.59
C VAL A 76 -7.62 21.80 -0.68
N ALA A 77 -8.50 22.64 -0.15
CA ALA A 77 -9.64 22.19 0.66
C ALA A 77 -10.57 21.28 -0.17
N ARG A 78 -10.85 21.65 -1.43
CA ARG A 78 -11.65 20.85 -2.35
C ARG A 78 -11.01 19.50 -2.68
N PHE A 79 -9.68 19.45 -2.78
CA PHE A 79 -8.93 18.19 -2.93
C PHE A 79 -9.17 17.28 -1.73
N TYR A 80 -9.01 17.78 -0.51
CA TYR A 80 -9.24 16.99 0.71
C TYR A 80 -10.69 16.50 0.82
N VAL A 81 -11.67 17.39 0.66
CA VAL A 81 -13.09 17.01 0.78
C VAL A 81 -13.47 15.94 -0.24
N ARG A 82 -13.09 16.11 -1.52
CA ARG A 82 -13.47 15.15 -2.57
C ARG A 82 -12.77 13.80 -2.42
N ARG A 83 -11.50 13.81 -2.01
CA ARG A 83 -10.69 12.60 -1.96
C ARG A 83 -10.84 11.89 -0.61
N ILE A 84 -10.47 12.57 0.46
CA ILE A 84 -10.49 12.02 1.82
C ILE A 84 -11.93 11.76 2.24
N GLY A 85 -12.83 12.73 2.03
CA GLY A 85 -14.24 12.58 2.43
C GLY A 85 -14.90 11.34 1.83
N ARG A 86 -14.72 11.10 0.53
CA ARG A 86 -15.28 9.91 -0.14
C ARG A 86 -14.71 8.61 0.45
N VAL A 87 -13.39 8.50 0.57
CA VAL A 87 -12.75 7.26 1.03
C VAL A 87 -13.09 6.99 2.49
N VAL A 88 -12.89 7.98 3.37
CA VAL A 88 -13.17 7.87 4.81
C VAL A 88 -14.62 7.49 5.05
N LEU A 89 -15.57 8.11 4.35
CA LEU A 89 -16.99 7.79 4.48
C LEU A 89 -17.27 6.33 4.10
N THR A 90 -16.77 5.86 2.96
CA THR A 90 -16.94 4.45 2.56
C THR A 90 -16.29 3.48 3.53
N THR A 91 -15.16 3.86 4.14
CA THR A 91 -14.48 3.03 5.13
C THR A 91 -15.23 2.99 6.46
N TRP A 92 -15.76 4.11 6.92
CA TRP A 92 -16.62 4.14 8.12
C TRP A 92 -17.89 3.33 7.93
N PHE A 93 -18.51 3.39 6.74
CA PHE A 93 -19.64 2.53 6.43
C PHE A 93 -19.26 1.04 6.52
N ALA A 94 -18.16 0.63 5.87
CA ALA A 94 -17.66 -0.74 5.96
C ALA A 94 -17.25 -1.14 7.40
N MET A 95 -16.73 -0.19 8.20
CA MET A 95 -16.39 -0.39 9.60
C MET A 95 -17.62 -0.68 10.45
N VAL A 96 -18.72 0.05 10.24
CA VAL A 96 -19.99 -0.19 10.94
C VAL A 96 -20.53 -1.57 10.58
N LEU A 97 -20.50 -1.96 9.30
CA LEU A 97 -20.90 -3.30 8.89
C LEU A 97 -20.01 -4.40 9.52
N GLY A 98 -18.69 -4.19 9.52
CA GLY A 98 -17.74 -5.10 10.20
C GLY A 98 -18.02 -5.21 11.69
N LEU A 99 -18.34 -4.10 12.36
CA LEU A 99 -18.72 -4.08 13.78
C LEU A 99 -19.99 -4.89 14.04
N VAL A 100 -21.02 -4.79 13.18
CA VAL A 100 -22.23 -5.60 13.29
C VAL A 100 -21.89 -7.09 13.22
N VAL A 101 -21.05 -7.50 12.26
CA VAL A 101 -20.61 -8.90 12.12
C VAL A 101 -19.87 -9.37 13.38
N VAL A 102 -18.91 -8.58 13.87
CA VAL A 102 -18.14 -8.91 15.08
C VAL A 102 -19.06 -9.04 16.31
N VAL A 103 -20.01 -8.12 16.50
CA VAL A 103 -20.96 -8.19 17.63
C VAL A 103 -21.86 -9.42 17.55
N VAL A 104 -22.32 -9.79 16.34
CA VAL A 104 -23.10 -11.03 16.13
C VAL A 104 -22.26 -12.26 16.47
N GLN A 105 -21.02 -12.32 15.98
CA GLN A 105 -20.09 -13.43 16.28
C GLN A 105 -19.77 -13.54 17.78
N LEU A 106 -19.61 -12.40 18.45
CA LEU A 106 -19.35 -12.31 19.90
C LEU A 106 -20.62 -12.40 20.75
N ARG A 107 -21.76 -12.81 20.17
CA ARG A 107 -23.05 -13.01 20.86
C ARG A 107 -23.52 -11.77 21.63
N GLY A 108 -23.41 -10.60 21.01
CA GLY A 108 -23.85 -9.32 21.56
C GLY A 108 -22.81 -8.58 22.40
N ARG A 109 -21.58 -9.11 22.56
CA ARG A 109 -20.50 -8.39 23.24
C ARG A 109 -19.85 -7.37 22.31
N PHE A 110 -19.72 -6.14 22.78
CA PHE A 110 -19.05 -5.07 22.06
C PHE A 110 -17.55 -5.05 22.35
N PRO A 111 -16.70 -4.74 21.35
CA PRO A 111 -15.31 -4.39 21.59
C PRO A 111 -15.18 -3.16 22.49
N GLU A 112 -14.02 -2.99 23.12
CA GLU A 112 -13.74 -1.85 23.98
C GLU A 112 -13.92 -0.52 23.22
N PHE A 113 -14.65 0.44 23.81
CA PHE A 113 -14.89 1.75 23.20
C PHE A 113 -13.59 2.47 22.80
N GLY A 114 -12.55 2.37 23.63
CA GLY A 114 -11.24 2.96 23.34
C GLY A 114 -10.61 2.41 22.06
N HIS A 115 -10.69 1.10 21.83
CA HIS A 115 -10.23 0.46 20.60
C HIS A 115 -11.09 0.86 19.40
N LEU A 116 -12.43 0.85 19.53
CA LEU A 116 -13.33 1.31 18.46
C LEU A 116 -13.03 2.76 18.06
N LEU A 117 -12.88 3.66 19.02
CA LEU A 117 -12.56 5.06 18.74
C LEU A 117 -11.24 5.20 17.98
N ARG A 118 -10.19 4.47 18.39
CA ARG A 118 -8.90 4.47 17.66
C ARG A 118 -9.04 3.89 16.26
N CYS A 119 -9.87 2.88 16.06
CA CYS A 119 -10.17 2.32 14.73
C CYS A 119 -10.90 3.31 13.81
N PHE A 120 -11.94 4.00 14.30
CA PHE A 120 -12.66 5.01 13.51
C PHE A 120 -11.81 6.25 13.20
N LEU A 121 -10.85 6.58 14.08
CA LEU A 121 -9.88 7.65 13.87
C LEU A 121 -8.63 7.21 13.07
N PHE A 122 -8.56 5.95 12.64
CA PHE A 122 -7.41 5.36 11.92
C PHE A 122 -6.09 5.38 12.72
N LEU A 123 -6.16 5.40 14.05
CA LEU A 123 -5.00 5.45 14.95
C LEU A 123 -4.54 4.07 15.41
N GLU A 124 -5.40 3.05 15.39
CA GLU A 124 -5.05 1.71 15.88
C GLU A 124 -3.83 1.14 15.13
N THR A 125 -3.87 1.20 13.80
CA THR A 125 -2.78 0.72 12.93
C THR A 125 -1.44 1.45 13.15
N TRP A 126 -1.46 2.69 13.64
CA TRP A 126 -0.25 3.43 13.97
C TRP A 126 0.38 2.96 15.29
N ARG A 127 -0.48 2.61 16.25
CA ARG A 127 -0.09 2.17 17.59
C ARG A 127 0.36 0.72 17.57
N ASP A 128 -0.48 -0.16 17.03
CA ASP A 128 -0.25 -1.59 16.96
C ASP A 128 -0.81 -2.14 15.63
N PRO A 129 0.05 -2.36 14.61
CA PRO A 129 -0.40 -2.90 13.32
C PRO A 129 -0.91 -4.34 13.39
N ILE A 130 -0.77 -5.02 14.54
CA ILE A 130 -1.27 -6.39 14.77
C ILE A 130 -2.70 -6.37 15.31
N ASP A 131 -3.13 -5.27 15.94
CA ASP A 131 -4.49 -5.15 16.49
C ASP A 131 -5.49 -4.78 15.39
N TRP A 132 -6.42 -5.69 15.10
CA TRP A 132 -7.32 -5.58 13.96
C TRP A 132 -8.60 -4.84 14.33
N CYS A 133 -8.95 -3.85 13.51
CA CYS A 133 -10.24 -3.19 13.59
C CYS A 133 -11.38 -4.08 13.07
N PRO A 134 -12.65 -3.80 13.46
CA PRO A 134 -13.80 -4.59 13.01
C PRO A 134 -13.90 -4.77 11.49
N ASN A 135 -13.49 -3.76 10.73
CA ASN A 135 -13.14 -3.93 9.33
C ASN A 135 -11.62 -4.12 9.21
N GLY A 136 -11.18 -5.37 9.06
CA GLY A 136 -9.78 -5.72 8.95
C GLY A 136 -9.06 -4.92 7.86
N GLN A 137 -9.71 -4.61 6.74
CA GLN A 137 -9.11 -3.89 5.61
C GLN A 137 -8.92 -2.38 5.84
N THR A 138 -9.29 -1.86 7.00
CA THR A 138 -9.16 -0.43 7.33
C THR A 138 -7.70 0.02 7.37
N TRP A 139 -6.76 -0.88 7.68
CA TRP A 139 -5.35 -0.55 7.77
C TRP A 139 -4.80 0.08 6.48
N THR A 140 -5.25 -0.34 5.30
CA THR A 140 -4.79 0.23 4.02
C THR A 140 -5.23 1.68 3.87
N VAL A 141 -6.43 2.02 4.38
CA VAL A 141 -6.92 3.40 4.39
C VAL A 141 -6.18 4.22 5.45
N ALA A 142 -5.94 3.65 6.62
CA ALA A 142 -5.11 4.25 7.66
C ALA A 142 -3.69 4.57 7.16
N ALA A 143 -3.14 3.71 6.30
CA ALA A 143 -1.85 3.89 5.65
C ALA A 143 -1.86 4.97 4.55
N LEU A 144 -2.93 5.06 3.75
CA LEU A 144 -3.04 6.04 2.66
C LEU A 144 -3.43 7.45 3.12
N LEU A 145 -4.17 7.56 4.23
CA LEU A 145 -4.64 8.84 4.77
C LEU A 145 -3.51 9.85 5.03
N PRO A 146 -2.43 9.52 5.78
CA PRO A 146 -1.31 10.45 5.95
C PRO A 146 -0.64 10.81 4.63
N SER A 147 -0.53 9.87 3.68
CA SER A 147 0.04 10.13 2.36
C SER A 147 -0.78 11.15 1.59
N TRP A 148 -2.11 11.12 1.67
CA TRP A 148 -2.97 12.15 1.06
C TRP A 148 -2.89 13.49 1.79
N LEU A 149 -2.77 13.49 3.12
CA LEU A 149 -2.61 14.71 3.91
C LEU A 149 -1.26 15.40 3.63
N LEU A 150 -0.20 14.63 3.46
CA LEU A 150 1.15 15.13 3.14
C LEU A 150 1.32 15.41 1.64
N TYR A 151 0.40 14.96 0.79
CA TYR A 151 0.55 15.02 -0.66
C TYR A 151 0.86 16.42 -1.21
N PRO A 152 0.27 17.54 -0.74
CA PRO A 152 0.67 18.86 -1.25
C PRO A 152 2.16 19.20 -1.02
N LEU A 153 2.76 18.69 0.07
CA LEU A 153 4.19 18.83 0.33
C LEU A 153 5.00 17.88 -0.56
N THR A 154 4.59 16.61 -0.65
CA THR A 154 5.20 15.62 -1.55
C THR A 154 5.19 16.11 -3.00
N CYS A 155 4.09 16.69 -3.46
CA CYS A 155 3.94 17.27 -4.79
C CYS A 155 5.01 18.35 -5.02
N ARG A 156 5.14 19.32 -4.11
CA ARG A 156 6.16 20.39 -4.23
C ARG A 156 7.58 19.84 -4.23
N LEU A 157 7.86 18.87 -3.36
CA LEU A 157 9.17 18.21 -3.31
C LEU A 157 9.49 17.55 -4.66
N VAL A 158 8.59 16.70 -5.16
CA VAL A 158 8.78 15.99 -6.44
C VAL A 158 8.98 16.97 -7.60
N PHE A 159 8.20 18.05 -7.67
CA PHE A 159 8.38 19.08 -8.69
C PHE A 159 9.70 19.82 -8.57
N ALA A 160 10.07 20.27 -7.37
CA ALA A 160 11.33 20.97 -7.15
C ALA A 160 12.53 20.07 -7.53
N THR A 161 12.52 18.80 -7.09
CA THR A 161 13.51 17.79 -7.47
C THR A 161 13.60 17.63 -8.98
N ALA A 162 12.46 17.58 -9.66
CA ALA A 162 12.39 17.45 -11.11
C ALA A 162 12.98 18.69 -11.81
N GLU A 163 12.62 19.91 -11.37
CA GLU A 163 13.09 21.17 -11.96
C GLU A 163 14.59 21.38 -11.80
N HIS A 164 15.17 21.05 -10.64
CA HIS A 164 16.58 21.31 -10.36
C HIS A 164 17.52 20.25 -10.93
N GLY A 165 17.11 18.98 -10.93
CA GLY A 165 18.02 17.87 -11.24
C GLY A 165 17.49 16.83 -12.24
N GLY A 166 16.33 17.07 -12.84
CA GLY A 166 15.76 16.22 -13.87
C GLY A 166 15.57 14.77 -13.44
N LEU A 167 15.82 13.83 -14.37
CA LEU A 167 15.62 12.39 -14.14
C LEU A 167 16.61 11.80 -13.13
N LEU A 168 17.83 12.35 -13.03
CA LEU A 168 18.84 11.86 -12.09
C LEU A 168 18.37 12.09 -10.65
N LEU A 169 18.01 13.33 -10.32
CA LEU A 169 17.59 13.66 -8.97
C LEU A 169 16.25 13.02 -8.60
N LEU A 170 15.34 12.81 -9.57
CA LEU A 170 14.14 12.00 -9.38
C LEU A 170 14.47 10.53 -9.08
N SER A 171 15.45 9.95 -9.76
CA SER A 171 15.91 8.57 -9.49
C SER A 171 16.53 8.45 -8.11
N VAL A 172 17.36 9.43 -7.71
CA VAL A 172 17.93 9.50 -6.37
C VAL A 172 16.83 9.62 -5.32
N LEU A 173 15.84 10.50 -5.54
CA LEU A 173 14.69 10.64 -4.64
C LEU A 173 13.89 9.33 -4.55
N ALA A 174 13.66 8.63 -5.66
CA ALA A 174 13.00 7.33 -5.68
C ALA A 174 13.73 6.30 -4.82
N VAL A 175 15.05 6.20 -4.94
CA VAL A 175 15.88 5.29 -4.13
C VAL A 175 15.84 5.67 -2.66
N MET A 176 15.92 6.97 -2.32
CA MET A 176 15.80 7.42 -0.93
C MET A 176 14.44 7.06 -0.34
N LEU A 177 13.35 7.32 -1.06
CA LEU A 177 11.98 7.00 -0.63
C LEU A 177 11.74 5.50 -0.49
N TRP A 178 12.32 4.68 -1.37
CA TRP A 178 12.27 3.23 -1.23
C TRP A 178 13.08 2.75 -0.01
N SER A 179 14.21 3.39 0.27
CA SER A 179 15.06 3.03 1.41
C SER A 179 14.39 3.33 2.75
N THR A 180 13.52 4.35 2.84
CA THR A 180 12.78 4.62 4.09
C THR A 180 11.79 3.52 4.44
N ALA A 181 11.26 2.77 3.46
CA ALA A 181 10.44 1.59 3.71
C ALA A 181 11.19 0.44 4.39
N LEU A 182 12.54 0.43 4.30
CA LEU A 182 13.39 -0.53 5.00
C LEU A 182 13.62 -0.17 6.47
N ALA A 183 13.46 1.10 6.85
CA ALA A 183 13.80 1.58 8.18
C ALA A 183 13.04 0.85 9.31
N PRO A 184 11.71 0.57 9.20
CA PRO A 184 10.98 -0.19 10.22
C PRO A 184 11.48 -1.63 10.34
N MET A 185 11.83 -2.27 9.22
CA MET A 185 12.39 -3.63 9.23
C MET A 185 13.73 -3.66 9.95
N ILE A 186 14.63 -2.73 9.63
CA ILE A 186 15.96 -2.62 10.25
C ILE A 186 15.80 -2.32 11.74
N TRP A 187 14.91 -1.39 12.10
CA TRP A 187 14.64 -1.04 13.50
C TRP A 187 14.12 -2.25 14.30
N CYS A 188 13.14 -2.99 13.78
CA CYS A 188 12.64 -4.21 14.40
C CYS A 188 13.72 -5.29 14.51
N PHE A 189 14.53 -5.49 13.46
CA PHE A 189 15.63 -6.46 13.46
C PHE A 189 16.66 -6.15 14.56
N VAL A 190 17.09 -4.90 14.70
CA VAL A 190 18.02 -4.48 15.76
C VAL A 190 17.38 -4.64 17.14
N ARG A 191 16.12 -4.22 17.32
CA ARG A 191 15.38 -4.31 18.60
C ARG A 191 15.14 -5.75 19.07
N GLN A 192 15.05 -6.69 18.14
CA GLN A 192 14.88 -8.12 18.42
C GLN A 192 16.20 -8.87 18.62
N GLY A 193 17.33 -8.17 18.70
CA GLY A 193 18.64 -8.81 18.86
C GLY A 193 19.11 -9.53 17.60
N TYR A 194 18.89 -8.91 16.44
CA TYR A 194 19.31 -9.43 15.12
C TYR A 194 18.60 -10.72 14.71
N TRP A 195 17.34 -10.87 15.14
CA TRP A 195 16.48 -11.99 14.77
C TRP A 195 15.45 -11.59 13.73
N LEU A 196 15.21 -12.44 12.72
CA LEU A 196 14.16 -12.24 11.72
C LEU A 196 12.87 -12.92 12.17
N SER A 197 11.78 -12.16 12.24
CA SER A 197 10.44 -12.65 12.57
C SER A 197 9.39 -12.08 11.62
N ASN A 198 8.14 -12.51 11.76
CA ASN A 198 7.03 -11.93 11.00
C ASN A 198 6.71 -10.49 11.42
N VAL A 199 7.19 -10.04 12.59
CA VAL A 199 6.94 -8.68 13.09
C VAL A 199 7.56 -7.65 12.15
N GLN A 200 8.79 -7.85 11.69
CA GLN A 200 9.45 -6.96 10.71
C GLN A 200 8.58 -6.76 9.48
N GLY A 201 8.04 -7.85 8.95
CA GLY A 201 7.18 -7.86 7.76
C GLY A 201 5.86 -7.14 8.01
N ILE A 202 5.23 -7.35 9.16
CA ILE A 202 3.98 -6.66 9.53
C ILE A 202 4.22 -5.15 9.66
N TRP A 203 5.30 -4.74 10.32
CA TRP A 203 5.61 -3.32 10.51
C TRP A 203 6.03 -2.63 9.21
N SER A 204 6.72 -3.30 8.28
CA SER A 204 6.98 -2.70 6.98
C SER A 204 5.74 -2.64 6.09
N TYR A 205 4.88 -3.64 6.17
CA TYR A 205 3.73 -3.78 5.27
C TYR A 205 2.50 -2.98 5.73
N ILE A 206 2.15 -3.03 7.01
CA ILE A 206 0.90 -2.47 7.54
C ILE A 206 1.09 -1.07 8.11
N TRP A 207 2.26 -0.77 8.65
CA TRP A 207 2.49 0.47 9.39
C TRP A 207 2.45 1.70 8.46
N PRO A 208 1.61 2.72 8.74
CA PRO A 208 1.39 3.85 7.83
C PRO A 208 2.65 4.60 7.38
N PRO A 209 3.63 4.92 8.25
CA PRO A 209 4.85 5.61 7.83
C PRO A 209 5.66 4.87 6.75
N SER A 210 5.67 3.53 6.77
CA SER A 210 6.33 2.71 5.74
C SER A 210 5.72 2.96 4.35
N GLN A 211 4.40 3.18 4.31
CA GLN A 211 3.60 3.30 3.09
C GLN A 211 3.62 4.72 2.49
N ILE A 212 4.08 5.72 3.25
CA ILE A 212 4.27 7.09 2.73
C ILE A 212 5.34 7.11 1.63
N GLY A 213 6.43 6.35 1.82
CA GLY A 213 7.50 6.21 0.83
C GLY A 213 7.00 5.60 -0.47
N ASP A 214 6.25 4.49 -0.39
CA ASP A 214 5.66 3.81 -1.54
C ASP A 214 4.67 4.70 -2.31
N PHE A 215 3.83 5.44 -1.60
CA PHE A 215 2.95 6.42 -2.22
C PHE A 215 3.74 7.54 -2.93
N ALA A 216 4.77 8.09 -2.28
CA ALA A 216 5.60 9.14 -2.86
C ALA A 216 6.41 8.63 -4.07
N LEU A 217 6.85 7.38 -4.07
CA LEU A 217 7.47 6.72 -5.21
C LEU A 217 6.54 6.69 -6.42
N GLY A 218 5.25 6.43 -6.19
CA GLY A 218 4.22 6.57 -7.22
C GLY A 218 4.14 7.98 -7.81
N ALA A 219 4.23 9.02 -6.97
CA ALA A 219 4.25 10.41 -7.42
C ALA A 219 5.50 10.74 -8.26
N VAL A 220 6.68 10.25 -7.85
CA VAL A 220 7.92 10.35 -8.63
C VAL A 220 7.79 9.67 -9.98
N ALA A 221 7.22 8.45 -10.02
CA ALA A 221 6.99 7.73 -11.27
C ALA A 221 6.06 8.49 -12.22
N ALA A 222 5.01 9.12 -11.69
CA ALA A 222 4.12 9.97 -12.48
C ALA A 222 4.83 11.21 -13.03
N GLU A 223 5.66 11.89 -12.24
CA GLU A 223 6.42 13.05 -12.73
C GLU A 223 7.43 12.66 -13.81
N THR A 224 8.15 11.55 -13.62
CA THR A 224 9.03 10.96 -14.62
C THR A 224 8.28 10.69 -15.93
N ALA A 225 7.10 10.06 -15.85
CA ALA A 225 6.27 9.79 -17.02
C ALA A 225 5.80 11.08 -17.72
N ARG A 226 5.38 12.10 -16.97
CA ARG A 226 4.97 13.40 -17.53
C ARG A 226 6.11 14.06 -18.31
N ARG A 227 7.33 13.97 -17.81
CA ARG A 227 8.52 14.50 -18.48
C ARG A 227 8.84 13.76 -19.76
N PHE A 228 8.76 12.44 -19.77
CA PHE A 228 8.93 11.66 -21.00
C PHE A 228 7.90 12.05 -22.08
N VAL A 229 6.64 12.30 -21.68
CA VAL A 229 5.61 12.79 -22.60
C VAL A 229 5.93 14.21 -23.10
N ALA A 230 6.37 15.11 -22.21
CA ALA A 230 6.68 16.49 -22.54
C ALA A 230 7.93 16.66 -23.43
N SER A 231 8.94 15.78 -23.29
CA SER A 231 10.18 15.82 -24.05
C SER A 231 10.02 15.49 -25.54
N GLY A 232 8.82 15.13 -26.02
CA GLY A 232 8.46 15.16 -27.44
C GLY A 232 9.30 14.29 -28.39
N SER A 233 10.14 13.39 -27.88
CA SER A 233 10.93 12.47 -28.69
C SER A 233 9.98 11.59 -29.50
N SER A 234 9.88 11.82 -30.81
CA SER A 234 8.95 11.12 -31.71
C SER A 234 9.19 9.60 -31.75
N VAL A 235 10.41 9.18 -31.40
CA VAL A 235 10.79 7.77 -31.30
C VAL A 235 10.37 7.20 -29.94
N LEU A 236 10.74 7.83 -28.81
CA LEU A 236 10.36 7.31 -27.47
C LEU A 236 8.86 7.45 -27.18
N GLY A 237 8.20 8.50 -27.66
CA GLY A 237 6.75 8.68 -27.50
C GLY A 237 5.96 7.54 -28.15
N ARG A 238 6.44 7.02 -29.29
CA ARG A 238 5.84 5.86 -29.98
C ARG A 238 6.00 4.56 -29.19
N PHE A 239 7.10 4.43 -28.45
CA PHE A 239 7.36 3.28 -27.57
C PHE A 239 6.83 3.46 -26.14
N SER A 240 6.41 4.66 -25.74
CA SER A 240 6.01 4.96 -24.35
C SER A 240 4.81 4.14 -23.87
N ARG A 241 3.80 3.94 -24.73
CA ARG A 241 2.63 3.11 -24.44
C ARG A 241 2.99 1.63 -24.32
N PRO A 242 3.60 0.98 -25.32
CA PRO A 242 4.00 -0.42 -25.19
C PRO A 242 5.05 -0.63 -24.10
N ALA A 243 5.93 0.34 -23.81
CA ALA A 243 6.87 0.26 -22.70
C ALA A 243 6.16 0.34 -21.33
N ALA A 244 5.11 1.16 -21.19
CA ALA A 244 4.30 1.20 -19.98
C ALA A 244 3.51 -0.11 -19.80
N ASP A 245 2.95 -0.66 -20.88
CA ASP A 245 2.27 -1.96 -20.87
C ASP A 245 3.23 -3.10 -20.54
N VAL A 246 4.44 -3.10 -21.12
CA VAL A 246 5.51 -4.05 -20.81
C VAL A 246 6.00 -3.87 -19.38
N ALA A 247 6.15 -2.65 -18.88
CA ALA A 247 6.53 -2.41 -17.49
C ALA A 247 5.44 -2.90 -16.53
N LEU A 248 4.16 -2.67 -16.84
CA LEU A 248 3.05 -3.20 -16.05
C LEU A 248 3.01 -4.72 -16.10
N LEU A 249 3.20 -5.34 -17.27
CA LEU A 249 3.33 -6.78 -17.43
C LEU A 249 4.54 -7.33 -16.67
N LEU A 250 5.68 -6.66 -16.70
CA LEU A 250 6.89 -7.05 -15.98
C LEU A 250 6.68 -6.93 -14.47
N VAL A 251 6.03 -5.86 -13.98
CA VAL A 251 5.66 -5.73 -12.57
C VAL A 251 4.73 -6.86 -12.17
N LEU A 252 3.70 -7.15 -12.97
CA LEU A 252 2.80 -8.28 -12.75
C LEU A 252 3.58 -9.59 -12.75
N LEU A 253 4.44 -9.85 -13.73
CA LEU A 253 5.26 -11.05 -13.84
C LEU A 253 6.23 -11.19 -12.67
N ILE A 254 6.91 -10.12 -12.23
CA ILE A 254 7.75 -10.11 -11.03
C ILE A 254 6.90 -10.45 -9.80
N CYS A 255 5.73 -9.81 -9.68
CA CYS A 255 4.74 -10.13 -8.66
C CYS A 255 4.22 -11.57 -8.76
N PHE A 256 4.32 -12.26 -9.90
CA PHE A 256 3.98 -13.68 -10.10
C PHE A 256 5.17 -14.65 -10.00
N MET A 257 6.41 -14.20 -10.23
CA MET A 257 7.61 -15.06 -10.30
C MET A 257 8.48 -15.02 -9.04
N VAL A 258 8.58 -13.91 -8.30
CA VAL A 258 9.42 -13.83 -7.08
C VAL A 258 8.89 -14.73 -5.96
N PRO A 259 9.58 -15.78 -5.51
CA PRO A 259 9.09 -16.68 -4.47
C PRO A 259 8.69 -15.91 -3.21
N SER A 260 7.40 -15.92 -2.87
CA SER A 260 6.92 -15.30 -1.63
C SER A 260 7.11 -16.29 -0.49
N GLY A 261 8.07 -16.02 0.39
CA GLY A 261 8.36 -16.82 1.60
C GLY A 261 7.27 -16.75 2.67
N GLY A 262 6.00 -16.96 2.30
CA GLY A 262 4.89 -17.03 3.24
C GLY A 262 4.90 -18.38 3.96
N ALA A 263 5.21 -18.38 5.26
CA ALA A 263 4.97 -19.36 6.34
C ALA A 263 5.11 -20.89 6.10
N ARG A 264 4.75 -21.45 4.93
CA ARG A 264 4.94 -22.87 4.59
C ARG A 264 6.36 -23.23 4.15
N GLN A 265 7.22 -22.25 3.86
CA GLN A 265 8.66 -22.52 3.65
C GLN A 265 9.47 -22.54 4.96
N ALA A 266 8.91 -22.07 6.08
CA ALA A 266 9.57 -22.19 7.38
C ALA A 266 9.63 -23.65 7.87
N SER A 267 8.66 -24.50 7.48
CA SER A 267 8.71 -25.94 7.73
C SER A 267 9.81 -26.67 6.95
N THR A 268 10.31 -26.09 5.85
CA THR A 268 11.47 -26.62 5.12
C THR A 268 12.80 -26.08 5.67
N PHE A 269 12.77 -24.96 6.40
CA PHE A 269 13.94 -24.42 7.11
C PHE A 269 14.09 -24.91 8.56
N SER A 270 13.16 -25.74 9.06
CA SER A 270 13.33 -26.46 10.35
C SER A 270 14.38 -27.57 10.32
N PHE A 271 15.04 -27.84 9.19
CA PHE A 271 16.14 -28.81 9.15
C PHE A 271 17.43 -28.29 9.81
N PHE A 272 17.53 -26.99 10.12
CA PHE A 272 18.70 -26.40 10.79
C PHE A 272 18.51 -26.11 12.31
N SER A 273 17.33 -26.36 12.87
CA SER A 273 17.06 -26.14 14.31
C SER A 273 17.31 -27.37 15.19
N ILE A 274 17.90 -28.45 14.65
CA ILE A 274 18.29 -29.64 15.43
C ILE A 274 19.55 -29.41 16.29
N PHE A 275 20.24 -28.26 16.18
CA PHE A 275 21.50 -28.00 16.89
C PHE A 275 21.49 -26.87 17.94
N SER A 276 20.34 -26.40 18.42
CA SER A 276 20.32 -25.50 19.59
C SER A 276 19.27 -25.96 20.61
N GLY A 277 19.70 -26.85 21.50
CA GLY A 277 18.99 -27.11 22.74
C GLY A 277 19.21 -25.94 23.70
N ALA A 278 18.17 -25.15 23.95
CA ALA A 278 18.02 -24.34 25.16
C ALA A 278 16.56 -23.86 25.32
N ASN A 279 15.87 -24.49 26.26
CA ASN A 279 14.74 -23.98 27.07
C ASN A 279 13.50 -23.46 26.33
N ALA A 280 12.63 -24.41 25.97
CA ALA A 280 11.22 -24.16 25.72
C ALA A 280 10.43 -24.36 27.02
N GLU A 281 10.24 -23.29 27.81
CA GLU A 281 9.13 -23.18 28.75
C GLU A 281 8.62 -21.74 28.79
N THR A 282 7.30 -21.59 28.92
CA THR A 282 6.48 -20.36 28.98
C THR A 282 6.11 -19.70 27.66
N GLY A 283 4.83 -19.86 27.27
CA GLY A 283 4.23 -19.13 26.15
C GLY A 283 3.04 -19.78 25.44
N GLN A 284 2.41 -20.80 26.03
CA GLN A 284 1.14 -21.34 25.53
C GLN A 284 -0.01 -20.37 25.87
N ASN A 285 -0.97 -20.24 24.94
CA ASN A 285 -2.24 -19.52 25.01
C ASN A 285 -2.29 -18.05 24.51
N ARG A 286 -1.96 -17.85 23.23
CA ARG A 286 -2.79 -17.03 22.34
C ARG A 286 -2.89 -17.69 20.96
N LEU A 287 -3.65 -18.78 20.91
CA LEU A 287 -4.26 -19.23 19.66
C LEU A 287 -5.30 -18.17 19.26
N LEU A 288 -4.87 -17.27 18.38
CA LEU A 288 -5.77 -16.39 17.63
C LEU A 288 -6.64 -17.27 16.74
N LEU A 289 -7.87 -17.47 17.19
CA LEU A 289 -9.02 -17.70 16.33
C LEU A 289 -9.17 -16.48 15.43
N CYS A 290 -8.60 -16.56 14.23
CA CYS A 290 -9.03 -15.80 13.05
C CYS A 290 -9.31 -16.82 11.95
N GLU A 291 -10.55 -17.29 11.90
CA GLU A 291 -11.20 -17.63 10.64
C GLU A 291 -11.64 -16.35 9.92
#